data_AF-A0A3N4M930-F1
#
_entry.id   AF-A0A3N4M930-F1
#
_cell.length_a   1.000
_cell.length_b   1.000
_cell.length_c   1.000
_cell.angle_alpha   90.00
_cell.angle_beta   90.00
_cell.angle_gamma   90.00
#
_symmetry.space_group_name_H-M   'P 1'
#
loop_
_entity.id
_entity.type
_entity.pdbx_description
1 polymer ?
#
loop_
_entity_poly.entity_id
_entity_poly.type
_entity_poly.pdbx_seq_one_letter_code
_entity_poly.pdbx_strand_id
1 'polypeptide(L)'
;MSERKFKEILKLFSEDLTATQIANISGVSRVTINSYLKKIRLQIVKYCESLQPETASGAASWPHRANSLHQGYDTAVAVKTDVDRIIKPVIFGIYKQDNKVFTEILPDVSRSMIQAIARGRSVLETVGSAERIRRFNGVVDLGQYRLYHLGNHHHDVDAGKTTLDDVDGFWGLTKHRLAKFKGLNRNTAYLHLKECEFRYNYRHEELYTVLLNLLKTFPLNLS
;
A
#
# COMPACT_ATOMS: atom_id res chain seq x y z
N MET A 1 19.85 14.90 13.47
CA MET A 1 19.18 15.86 12.56
C MET A 1 18.31 16.78 13.40
N SER A 2 18.28 18.08 13.13
CA SER A 2 17.49 19.01 13.96
C SER A 2 15.99 18.88 13.70
N GLU A 3 15.17 19.26 14.69
CA GLU A 3 13.70 19.25 14.57
C GLU A 3 13.22 20.14 13.42
N ARG A 4 13.81 21.32 13.25
CA ARG A 4 13.50 22.22 12.12
C ARG A 4 13.71 21.54 10.77
N LYS A 5 14.84 20.84 10.60
CA LYS A 5 15.15 20.12 9.35
C LYS A 5 14.22 18.93 9.14
N PHE A 6 13.82 18.25 10.22
CA PHE A 6 12.81 17.20 10.14
C PHE A 6 11.44 17.74 9.68
N LYS A 7 10.97 18.84 10.26
CA LYS A 7 9.70 19.49 9.88
C LYS A 7 9.71 19.91 8.41
N GLU A 8 10.83 20.43 7.91
CA GLU A 8 11.02 20.73 6.49
C GLU A 8 10.87 19.48 5.60
N ILE A 9 11.54 18.38 5.94
CA ILE A 9 11.41 17.10 5.23
C ILE A 9 9.97 16.58 5.27
N LEU A 10 9.30 16.68 6.43
CA LEU A 10 7.92 16.23 6.60
C LEU A 10 6.95 17.07 5.75
N LYS A 11 7.15 18.39 5.66
CA LYS A 11 6.37 19.26 4.78
C LYS A 11 6.57 18.86 3.33
N LEU A 12 7.81 18.69 2.86
CA LEU A 12 8.07 18.26 1.48
C LEU A 12 7.51 16.86 1.18
N PHE A 13 7.55 15.95 2.16
CA PHE A 13 6.89 14.65 2.05
C PHE A 13 5.37 14.81 1.91
N SER A 14 4.73 15.70 2.69
CA SER A 14 3.28 15.93 2.59
C SER A 14 2.85 16.42 1.21
N GLU A 15 3.69 17.21 0.54
CA GLU A 15 3.49 17.68 -0.84
C GLU A 15 3.76 16.59 -1.91
N ASP A 16 3.99 15.34 -1.50
CA ASP A 16 4.23 14.17 -2.36
C ASP A 16 5.46 14.29 -3.28
N LEU A 17 6.52 14.92 -2.76
CA LEU A 17 7.83 14.97 -3.43
C LEU A 17 8.60 13.67 -3.28
N THR A 18 9.37 13.34 -4.31
CA THR A 18 10.28 12.19 -4.31
C THR A 18 11.51 12.44 -3.42
N ALA A 19 12.15 11.37 -2.95
CA ALA A 19 13.35 11.48 -2.12
C ALA A 19 14.48 12.29 -2.80
N THR A 20 14.59 12.24 -4.13
CA THR A 20 15.55 13.04 -4.89
C THR A 20 15.20 14.52 -4.84
N GLN A 21 13.93 14.88 -5.07
CA GLN A 21 13.48 16.28 -4.97
C GLN A 21 13.69 16.84 -3.56
N ILE A 22 13.33 16.06 -2.52
CA ILE A 22 13.52 16.46 -1.12
C ILE A 22 15.02 16.63 -0.80
N ALA A 23 15.88 15.72 -1.25
CA ALA A 23 17.32 15.83 -1.03
C ALA A 23 17.88 17.12 -1.64
N ASN A 24 17.47 17.44 -2.87
CA ASN A 24 17.90 18.65 -3.58
C ASN A 24 17.45 19.93 -2.86
N ILE A 25 16.21 19.96 -2.34
CA ILE A 25 15.67 21.14 -1.66
C ILE A 25 16.26 21.32 -0.25
N SER A 26 16.32 20.23 0.52
CA SER A 26 16.69 20.29 1.95
C SER A 26 18.20 20.31 2.21
N GLY A 27 19.02 19.96 1.20
CA GLY A 27 20.46 19.77 1.31
C GLY A 27 20.88 18.49 2.05
N VAL A 28 19.93 17.60 2.35
CA VAL A 28 20.17 16.34 3.07
C VAL A 28 20.41 15.21 2.07
N SER A 29 21.34 14.30 2.39
CA SER A 29 21.66 13.19 1.49
C SER A 29 20.41 12.37 1.13
N ARG A 30 20.30 11.92 -0.13
CA ARG A 30 19.18 11.09 -0.60
C ARG A 30 19.02 9.80 0.23
N VAL A 31 20.12 9.22 0.72
CA VAL A 31 20.11 8.03 1.58
C VAL A 31 19.40 8.34 2.90
N THR A 32 19.78 9.44 3.54
CA THR A 32 19.14 9.91 4.77
C THR A 32 17.65 10.20 4.53
N ILE A 33 17.30 10.93 3.46
CA ILE A 33 15.90 11.19 3.12
C ILE A 33 15.11 9.90 2.96
N ASN A 34 15.61 8.92 2.20
CA ASN A 34 14.95 7.62 2.03
C ASN A 34 14.72 6.91 3.37
N SER A 35 15.70 6.95 4.28
CA SER A 35 15.56 6.41 5.63
C SER A 35 14.42 7.08 6.40
N TYR A 36 14.34 8.42 6.38
CA TYR A 36 13.25 9.16 7.02
C TYR A 36 11.88 8.88 6.38
N LEU A 37 11.78 8.90 5.05
CA LEU A 37 10.52 8.60 4.37
C LEU A 37 10.03 7.18 4.67
N LYS A 38 10.95 6.21 4.75
CA LYS A 38 10.61 4.83 5.16
C LYS A 38 10.06 4.81 6.60
N LYS A 39 10.72 5.50 7.54
CA LYS A 39 10.26 5.57 8.93
C LYS A 39 8.89 6.28 9.06
N ILE A 40 8.66 7.36 8.32
CA ILE A 40 7.35 8.04 8.28
C ILE A 40 6.26 7.09 7.76
N ARG A 41 6.52 6.38 6.65
CA ARG A 41 5.57 5.39 6.11
C ARG A 41 5.26 4.28 7.11
N LEU A 42 6.23 3.81 7.89
CA LEU A 42 6.00 2.82 8.93
C LEU A 42 5.03 3.32 10.01
N GLN A 43 5.09 4.60 10.38
CA GLN A 43 4.12 5.17 11.33
C GLN A 43 2.74 5.34 10.69
N ILE A 44 2.67 5.71 9.40
CA ILE A 44 1.42 5.73 8.64
C ILE A 44 0.77 4.33 8.61
N VAL A 45 1.56 3.28 8.40
CA VAL A 45 1.06 1.89 8.44
C VAL A 45 0.42 1.59 9.78
N LYS A 46 1.13 1.81 10.89
CA LYS A 46 0.58 1.58 12.23
C LYS A 46 -0.70 2.37 12.48
N TYR A 47 -0.72 3.63 12.05
CA TYR A 47 -1.91 4.48 12.15
C TYR A 47 -3.08 3.88 11.36
N CYS A 48 -2.88 3.52 10.09
CA CYS A 48 -3.94 2.93 9.26
C CYS A 48 -4.44 1.60 9.84
N GLU A 49 -3.53 0.73 10.30
CA GLU A 49 -3.87 -0.55 10.94
C GLU A 49 -4.67 -0.34 12.25
N SER A 50 -4.37 0.73 13.01
CA SER A 50 -5.15 1.06 14.22
C SER A 50 -6.60 1.48 13.93
N LEU A 51 -6.90 1.92 12.71
CA LEU A 51 -8.27 2.20 12.26
C LEU A 51 -9.02 0.92 11.83
N GLN A 52 -8.34 -0.23 11.77
CA GLN A 52 -8.86 -1.48 11.21
C GLN A 52 -8.63 -2.70 12.15
N PRO A 53 -9.15 -2.70 13.39
CA PRO A 53 -8.88 -3.76 14.36
C PRO A 53 -9.36 -5.16 13.91
N GLU A 54 -10.45 -5.24 13.15
CA GLU A 54 -11.09 -6.49 12.72
C GLU A 54 -10.23 -7.31 11.71
N THR A 55 -9.50 -6.63 10.81
CA THR A 55 -8.66 -7.27 9.78
C THR A 55 -7.33 -7.80 10.31
N ALA A 56 -6.88 -7.34 11.48
CA ALA A 56 -5.62 -7.78 12.09
C ALA A 56 -5.59 -9.27 12.47
N SER A 57 -6.76 -9.89 12.63
CA SER A 57 -6.92 -11.28 13.04
C SER A 57 -6.85 -12.30 11.89
N GLY A 58 -6.86 -11.85 10.62
CA GLY A 58 -6.89 -12.75 9.45
C GLY A 58 -6.12 -12.25 8.22
N ALA A 59 -5.79 -10.96 8.13
CA ALA A 59 -4.87 -10.46 7.13
C ALA A 59 -3.44 -10.84 7.55
N ALA A 60 -2.61 -11.28 6.61
CA ALA A 60 -1.20 -11.54 6.85
C ALA A 60 -0.53 -10.25 7.39
N SER A 61 -0.46 -10.16 8.72
CA SER A 61 0.20 -9.10 9.46
C SER A 61 1.63 -9.00 8.94
N TRP A 62 1.93 -7.86 8.33
CA TRP A 62 3.26 -7.56 7.83
C TRP A 62 4.10 -7.12 9.03
N PRO A 63 4.57 -8.11 9.82
CA PRO A 63 6.01 -8.35 9.85
C PRO A 63 6.44 -9.84 9.90
N HIS A 64 5.64 -10.83 9.47
CA HIS A 64 6.08 -12.24 9.56
C HIS A 64 6.58 -12.92 8.28
N ARG A 65 6.41 -12.34 7.08
CA ARG A 65 6.89 -12.97 5.82
C ARG A 65 8.03 -12.26 5.09
N ALA A 66 8.43 -11.06 5.54
CA ALA A 66 9.58 -10.36 4.98
C ALA A 66 10.91 -10.75 5.65
N ASN A 67 10.87 -11.30 6.87
CA ASN A 67 12.07 -11.67 7.63
C ASN A 67 12.63 -13.06 7.29
N SER A 68 11.93 -13.85 6.47
CA SER A 68 12.43 -15.17 6.02
C SER A 68 13.27 -15.10 4.73
N LEU A 69 13.60 -13.90 4.27
CA LEU A 69 14.57 -13.69 3.20
C LEU A 69 15.65 -12.78 3.78
N HIS A 70 16.87 -13.32 3.91
CA HIS A 70 18.07 -12.69 4.49
C HIS A 70 18.29 -12.95 5.99
N GLN A 71 18.57 -14.21 6.32
CA GLN A 71 19.65 -14.48 7.27
C GLN A 71 20.52 -15.60 6.73
N GLY A 72 21.52 -15.21 5.94
CA GLY A 72 22.58 -16.07 5.44
C GLY A 72 23.86 -15.27 5.48
N TYR A 73 24.61 -15.48 6.56
CA TYR A 73 25.97 -15.00 6.70
C TYR A 73 26.85 -15.60 5.60
N ASP A 74 27.81 -14.79 5.18
CA ASP A 74 28.86 -15.06 4.21
C ASP A 74 29.61 -16.37 4.51
N THR A 75 29.45 -17.40 3.68
CA THR A 75 30.50 -18.40 3.41
C THR A 75 30.41 -18.85 1.96
N ALA A 76 31.53 -18.71 1.25
CA ALA A 76 31.71 -19.07 -0.13
C ALA A 76 31.51 -20.57 -0.37
N VAL A 77 30.53 -20.95 -1.20
CA VAL A 77 30.58 -22.14 -2.07
C VAL A 77 29.82 -21.82 -3.36
N ALA A 78 30.54 -21.85 -4.48
CA ALA A 78 29.97 -21.70 -5.81
C ALA A 78 29.03 -22.88 -6.14
N VAL A 79 27.74 -22.62 -6.34
CA VAL A 79 26.83 -23.54 -7.06
C VAL A 79 25.88 -22.73 -7.94
N LYS A 80 26.03 -22.99 -9.25
CA LYS A 80 25.24 -22.71 -10.47
C LYS A 80 23.88 -21.98 -10.39
N THR A 81 23.69 -21.17 -11.42
CA THR A 81 22.57 -20.28 -11.79
C THR A 81 21.26 -20.98 -12.15
N ASP A 82 20.18 -20.20 -12.04
CA ASP A 82 18.86 -20.28 -12.68
C ASP A 82 17.84 -21.34 -12.25
N VAL A 83 16.90 -20.88 -11.42
CA VAL A 83 15.47 -21.16 -11.62
C VAL A 83 14.74 -19.82 -11.50
N ASP A 84 14.11 -19.39 -12.59
CA ASP A 84 13.22 -18.23 -12.68
C ASP A 84 12.36 -18.11 -11.41
N ARG A 85 12.69 -17.16 -10.53
CA ARG A 85 11.78 -16.76 -9.47
C ARG A 85 10.60 -16.09 -10.15
N ILE A 86 9.52 -16.84 -10.39
CA ILE A 86 8.24 -16.31 -10.85
C ILE A 86 7.88 -15.13 -9.94
N ILE A 87 8.04 -13.92 -10.46
CA ILE A 87 7.75 -12.70 -9.72
C ILE A 87 6.23 -12.61 -9.61
N LYS A 88 5.69 -13.11 -8.49
CA LYS A 88 4.24 -13.02 -8.23
C LYS A 88 3.84 -11.54 -8.16
N PRO A 89 2.81 -11.11 -8.93
CA PRO A 89 2.36 -9.73 -8.93
C PRO A 89 1.87 -9.33 -7.53
N VAL A 90 1.97 -8.04 -7.22
CA VAL A 90 1.33 -7.49 -6.02
C VAL A 90 -0.11 -7.18 -6.37
N ILE A 91 -1.02 -7.96 -5.80
CA ILE A 91 -2.47 -7.79 -5.93
C ILE A 91 -2.99 -7.28 -4.60
N PHE A 92 -3.89 -6.30 -4.63
CA PHE A 92 -4.54 -5.79 -3.44
C PHE A 92 -6.02 -5.48 -3.68
N GLY A 93 -6.83 -5.64 -2.66
CA GLY A 93 -8.24 -5.25 -2.64
C GLY A 93 -8.42 -3.83 -2.09
N ILE A 94 -9.45 -3.15 -2.57
CA ILE A 94 -9.91 -1.83 -2.14
C ILE A 94 -11.33 -2.00 -1.61
N TYR A 95 -11.60 -1.50 -0.43
CA TYR A 95 -12.95 -1.48 0.13
C TYR A 95 -13.22 -0.17 0.88
N LYS A 96 -14.50 0.16 1.03
CA LYS A 96 -14.95 1.35 1.76
C LYS A 96 -15.62 0.95 3.08
N GLN A 97 -15.25 1.62 4.16
CA GLN A 97 -15.88 1.48 5.47
C GLN A 97 -15.87 2.86 6.17
N ASP A 98 -16.98 3.25 6.81
CA ASP A 98 -17.10 4.53 7.55
C ASP A 98 -16.60 5.76 6.76
N ASN A 99 -16.95 5.80 5.48
CA ASN A 99 -16.55 6.84 4.53
C ASN A 99 -15.03 6.98 4.27
N LYS A 100 -14.25 5.98 4.64
CA LYS A 100 -12.81 5.86 4.35
C LYS A 100 -12.55 4.69 3.41
N VAL A 101 -11.54 4.85 2.57
CA VAL A 101 -11.03 3.80 1.69
C VAL A 101 -9.92 3.04 2.41
N PHE A 102 -9.95 1.74 2.27
CA PHE A 102 -9.01 0.82 2.89
C PHE A 102 -8.45 -0.17 1.87
N THR A 103 -7.23 -0.64 2.14
CA THR A 103 -6.50 -1.53 1.25
C THR A 103 -5.94 -2.76 1.98
N GLU A 104 -5.94 -3.89 1.28
CA GLU A 104 -5.42 -5.16 1.78
C GLU A 104 -4.67 -5.93 0.69
N ILE A 105 -3.44 -6.36 0.96
CA ILE A 105 -2.69 -7.20 0.01
C ILE A 105 -3.28 -8.60 0.00
N LEU A 106 -3.46 -9.15 -1.20
CA LEU A 106 -4.05 -10.47 -1.43
C LEU A 106 -2.98 -11.43 -1.98
N PRO A 107 -2.15 -12.07 -1.13
CA PRO A 107 -1.02 -12.88 -1.56
C PRO A 107 -1.41 -14.22 -2.19
N ASP A 108 -2.61 -14.69 -1.90
CA ASP A 108 -3.23 -15.95 -2.35
C ASP A 108 -4.05 -15.79 -3.64
N VAL A 109 -4.24 -14.57 -4.13
CA VAL A 109 -5.06 -14.27 -5.30
C VAL A 109 -4.22 -14.25 -6.57
N SER A 110 -4.68 -14.97 -7.59
CA SER A 110 -4.04 -15.03 -8.91
C SER A 110 -4.80 -14.20 -9.95
N ARG A 111 -4.14 -13.86 -11.07
CA ARG A 111 -4.78 -13.16 -12.19
C ARG A 111 -5.96 -13.94 -12.78
N SER A 112 -5.82 -15.26 -12.91
CA SER A 112 -6.91 -16.12 -13.41
C SER A 112 -8.12 -16.10 -12.47
N MET A 113 -7.88 -16.07 -11.15
CA MET A 113 -8.94 -15.93 -10.14
C MET A 113 -9.67 -14.58 -10.28
N ILE A 114 -8.94 -13.47 -10.41
CA ILE A 114 -9.54 -12.14 -10.61
C ILE A 114 -10.41 -12.14 -11.89
N GLN A 115 -9.88 -12.67 -13.00
CA GLN A 115 -10.59 -12.71 -14.27
C GLN A 115 -11.84 -13.60 -14.23
N ALA A 116 -11.78 -14.73 -13.53
CA ALA A 116 -12.93 -15.61 -13.35
C ALA A 116 -14.04 -14.90 -12.57
N ILE A 117 -13.70 -14.26 -11.45
CA ILE A 117 -14.65 -13.54 -10.61
C ILE A 117 -15.24 -12.33 -11.36
N ALA A 118 -14.41 -11.54 -12.03
CA ALA A 118 -14.87 -10.40 -12.83
C ALA A 118 -15.81 -10.80 -13.98
N ARG A 119 -15.72 -12.05 -14.47
CA ARG A 119 -16.61 -12.62 -15.51
C ARG A 119 -17.83 -13.35 -14.93
N GLY A 120 -18.04 -13.31 -13.61
CA GLY A 120 -19.13 -14.03 -12.94
C GLY A 120 -19.00 -15.56 -12.96
N ARG A 121 -17.80 -16.09 -13.23
CA ARG A 121 -17.57 -17.55 -13.25
C ARG A 121 -17.23 -18.05 -11.84
N SER A 122 -17.76 -19.22 -11.50
CA SER A 122 -17.39 -19.91 -10.26
C SER A 122 -15.94 -20.38 -10.32
N VAL A 123 -15.15 -20.05 -9.29
CA VAL A 123 -13.77 -20.54 -9.13
C VAL A 123 -13.85 -21.81 -8.29
N LEU A 124 -13.81 -22.97 -8.97
CA LEU A 124 -14.03 -24.30 -8.38
C LEU A 124 -13.02 -24.67 -7.28
N GLU A 125 -11.85 -24.02 -7.19
CA GLU A 125 -10.75 -24.48 -6.33
C GLU A 125 -10.59 -23.74 -4.99
N THR A 126 -11.32 -22.66 -4.70
CA THR A 126 -11.15 -21.93 -3.42
C THR A 126 -12.39 -21.12 -3.02
N VAL A 127 -13.42 -21.78 -2.47
CA VAL A 127 -14.63 -21.10 -1.96
C VAL A 127 -14.27 -19.97 -0.99
N GLY A 128 -13.29 -20.16 -0.11
CA GLY A 128 -12.82 -19.15 0.85
C GLY A 128 -12.12 -17.93 0.21
N SER A 129 -11.25 -18.12 -0.78
CA SER A 129 -10.57 -16.99 -1.44
C SER A 129 -11.53 -16.20 -2.33
N ALA A 130 -12.49 -16.87 -2.98
CA ALA A 130 -13.54 -16.19 -3.73
C ALA A 130 -14.46 -15.35 -2.83
N GLU A 131 -14.83 -15.87 -1.65
CA GLU A 131 -15.61 -15.14 -0.65
C GLU A 131 -14.85 -13.92 -0.11
N ARG A 132 -13.55 -14.07 0.17
CA ARG A 132 -12.69 -12.96 0.60
C ARG A 132 -12.60 -11.87 -0.47
N ILE A 133 -12.46 -12.24 -1.74
CA ILE A 133 -12.40 -11.28 -2.85
C ILE A 133 -13.71 -10.48 -2.96
N ARG A 134 -14.86 -11.12 -2.77
CA ARG A 134 -16.18 -10.45 -2.79
C ARG A 134 -16.38 -9.41 -1.70
N ARG A 135 -15.51 -9.34 -0.67
CA ARG A 135 -15.56 -8.28 0.34
C ARG A 135 -15.03 -6.93 -0.18
N PHE A 136 -14.27 -6.95 -1.27
CA PHE A 136 -13.69 -5.73 -1.84
C PHE A 136 -14.60 -5.12 -2.90
N ASN A 137 -14.67 -3.80 -2.93
CA ASN A 137 -15.36 -3.05 -3.99
C ASN A 137 -14.55 -3.02 -5.30
N GLY A 138 -13.23 -3.17 -5.21
CA GLY A 138 -12.35 -3.32 -6.37
C GLY A 138 -11.07 -4.07 -6.02
N VAL A 139 -10.46 -4.73 -7.02
CA VAL A 139 -9.17 -5.40 -6.88
C VAL A 139 -8.21 -4.88 -7.94
N VAL A 140 -6.98 -4.61 -7.52
CA VAL A 140 -5.93 -4.06 -8.38
C VAL A 140 -4.81 -5.06 -8.56
N ASP A 141 -4.38 -5.23 -9.80
CA ASP A 141 -3.12 -5.87 -10.16
C ASP A 141 -2.08 -4.79 -10.48
N LEU A 142 -1.11 -4.58 -9.57
CA LEU A 142 -0.04 -3.60 -9.78
C LEU A 142 0.91 -3.99 -10.90
N GLY A 143 1.05 -5.30 -11.20
CA GLY A 143 1.88 -5.76 -12.30
C GLY A 143 1.31 -5.42 -13.68
N GLN A 144 -0.01 -5.19 -13.77
CA GLN A 144 -0.69 -4.76 -15.00
C GLN A 144 -1.19 -3.31 -14.94
N TYR A 145 -1.00 -2.63 -13.81
CA TYR A 145 -1.62 -1.33 -13.53
C TYR A 145 -3.11 -1.31 -13.87
N ARG A 146 -3.84 -2.37 -13.45
CA ARG A 146 -5.25 -2.56 -13.80
C ARG A 146 -6.11 -2.71 -12.55
N LEU A 147 -7.22 -1.98 -12.54
CA LEU A 147 -8.32 -2.11 -11.59
C LEU A 147 -9.41 -3.00 -12.18
N TYR A 148 -9.93 -3.89 -11.36
CA TYR A 148 -11.05 -4.76 -11.64
C TYR A 148 -12.15 -4.42 -10.63
N HIS A 149 -13.26 -3.85 -11.10
CA HIS A 149 -14.43 -3.66 -10.25
C HIS A 149 -15.07 -5.03 -9.99
N LEU A 150 -15.29 -5.33 -8.73
CA LEU A 150 -16.02 -6.51 -8.34
C LEU A 150 -17.46 -6.07 -8.15
N GLY A 151 -18.32 -6.46 -9.08
CA GLY A 151 -19.73 -6.16 -8.99
C GLY A 151 -20.30 -6.83 -7.73
N ASN A 152 -20.71 -6.03 -6.75
CA ASN A 152 -21.49 -6.53 -5.63
C ASN A 152 -22.95 -6.07 -5.75
N HIS A 153 -23.81 -6.99 -5.29
CA HIS A 153 -25.25 -7.01 -5.39
C HIS A 153 -25.97 -5.72 -4.96
N HIS A 154 -26.83 -5.22 -5.87
CA HIS A 154 -28.27 -5.03 -5.69
C HIS A 154 -28.86 -4.31 -4.46
N HIS A 155 -28.07 -3.64 -3.63
CA HIS A 155 -28.60 -2.79 -2.56
C HIS A 155 -28.06 -1.36 -2.72
N ASP A 156 -28.96 -0.46 -3.10
CA ASP A 156 -28.78 0.98 -3.32
C ASP A 156 -27.84 1.41 -4.45
N VAL A 157 -28.44 1.74 -5.59
CA VAL A 157 -27.79 2.27 -6.80
C VAL A 157 -26.95 3.52 -6.51
N ASP A 158 -27.41 4.40 -5.63
CA ASP A 158 -26.72 5.65 -5.27
C ASP A 158 -25.50 5.42 -4.34
N ALA A 159 -25.62 4.50 -3.38
CA ALA A 159 -24.52 4.11 -2.50
C ALA A 159 -23.44 3.34 -3.26
N GLY A 160 -23.84 2.48 -4.21
CA GLY A 160 -22.95 1.77 -5.11
C GLY A 160 -22.16 2.70 -6.02
N LYS A 161 -22.80 3.74 -6.58
CA LYS A 161 -22.14 4.74 -7.42
C LYS A 161 -21.05 5.52 -6.67
N THR A 162 -21.38 6.05 -5.49
CA THR A 162 -20.41 6.79 -4.66
C THR A 162 -19.20 5.93 -4.28
N THR A 163 -19.44 4.65 -3.99
CA THR A 163 -18.37 3.70 -3.66
C THR A 163 -17.47 3.40 -4.85
N LEU A 164 -18.05 3.25 -6.06
CA LEU A 164 -17.29 3.09 -7.29
C LEU A 164 -16.42 4.31 -7.60
N ASP A 165 -16.99 5.52 -7.46
CA ASP A 165 -16.28 6.78 -7.65
C ASP A 165 -15.09 6.90 -6.68
N ASP A 166 -15.25 6.46 -5.42
CA ASP A 166 -14.16 6.44 -4.45
C ASP A 166 -13.06 5.43 -4.79
N VAL A 167 -13.42 4.25 -5.29
CA VAL A 167 -12.46 3.22 -5.73
C VAL A 167 -11.66 3.73 -6.93
N ASP A 168 -12.33 4.35 -7.91
CA ASP A 168 -11.70 4.93 -9.09
C ASP A 168 -10.82 6.13 -8.73
N GLY A 169 -11.31 7.01 -7.86
CA GLY A 169 -10.56 8.15 -7.34
C GLY A 169 -9.29 7.70 -6.61
N PHE A 170 -9.41 6.73 -5.71
CA PHE A 170 -8.28 6.14 -4.99
C PHE A 170 -7.26 5.53 -5.96
N TRP A 171 -7.74 4.77 -6.95
CA TRP A 171 -6.86 4.15 -7.93
C TRP A 171 -6.16 5.18 -8.83
N GLY A 172 -6.87 6.25 -9.21
CA GLY A 172 -6.31 7.40 -9.94
C GLY A 172 -5.14 8.03 -9.19
N LEU A 173 -5.34 8.37 -7.92
CA LEU A 173 -4.30 8.93 -7.03
C LEU A 173 -3.12 7.96 -6.91
N THR A 174 -3.40 6.68 -6.66
CA THR A 174 -2.38 5.64 -6.49
C THR A 174 -1.53 5.47 -7.74
N LYS A 175 -2.15 5.40 -8.93
CA LYS A 175 -1.42 5.33 -10.22
C LYS A 175 -0.47 6.50 -10.41
N HIS A 176 -0.99 7.72 -10.25
CA HIS A 176 -0.22 8.95 -10.47
C HIS A 176 1.01 8.98 -9.55
N ARG A 177 0.81 8.63 -8.28
CA ARG A 177 1.87 8.61 -7.29
C ARG A 177 2.89 7.50 -7.57
N LEU A 178 2.45 6.28 -7.85
CA LEU A 178 3.35 5.15 -8.11
C LEU A 178 4.20 5.35 -9.36
N ALA A 179 3.70 6.07 -10.38
CA ALA A 179 4.45 6.42 -11.58
C ALA A 179 5.73 7.22 -11.29
N LYS A 180 5.76 8.00 -10.19
CA LYS A 180 6.94 8.79 -9.78
C LYS A 180 8.16 7.94 -9.43
N PHE A 181 7.98 6.65 -9.09
CA PHE A 181 9.05 5.79 -8.58
C PHE A 181 9.76 4.94 -9.64
N LYS A 182 9.38 5.02 -10.92
CA LYS A 182 9.96 4.25 -12.05
C LYS A 182 10.07 2.74 -11.76
N GLY A 183 9.07 2.20 -11.07
CA GLY A 183 9.06 0.82 -10.58
C GLY A 183 8.97 0.78 -9.06
N LEU A 184 8.09 -0.07 -8.54
CA LEU A 184 7.87 -0.22 -7.10
C LEU A 184 8.66 -1.41 -6.58
N ASN A 185 9.51 -1.19 -5.58
CA ASN A 185 10.14 -2.31 -4.88
C ASN A 185 9.08 -3.10 -4.11
N ARG A 186 9.00 -4.41 -4.36
CA ARG A 186 8.02 -5.30 -3.71
C ARG A 186 8.10 -5.27 -2.18
N ASN A 187 9.30 -5.10 -1.63
CA ASN A 187 9.54 -5.05 -0.19
C ASN A 187 9.05 -3.72 0.44
N THR A 188 8.76 -2.71 -0.36
CA THR A 188 8.18 -1.45 0.12
C THR A 188 6.78 -1.20 -0.42
N ALA A 189 6.24 -2.09 -1.24
CA ALA A 189 4.94 -1.91 -1.89
C ALA A 189 3.82 -1.66 -0.87
N TYR A 190 3.81 -2.42 0.24
CA TYR A 190 2.86 -2.23 1.33
C TYR A 190 2.95 -0.83 1.96
N LEU A 191 4.18 -0.33 2.18
CA LEU A 191 4.41 1.01 2.73
C LEU A 191 3.87 2.11 1.80
N HIS A 192 4.08 1.96 0.49
CA HIS A 192 3.55 2.92 -0.48
C HIS A 192 2.04 2.83 -0.60
N LEU A 193 1.46 1.63 -0.51
CA LEU A 193 0.02 1.42 -0.57
C LEU A 193 -0.68 2.07 0.62
N LYS A 194 -0.20 1.83 1.85
CA LYS A 194 -0.75 2.47 3.06
C LYS A 194 -0.53 3.98 3.08
N GLU A 195 0.54 4.49 2.48
CA GLU A 195 0.67 5.94 2.26
C GLU A 195 -0.39 6.48 1.27
N CYS A 196 -0.73 5.74 0.20
CA CYS A 196 -1.79 6.15 -0.72
C CYS A 196 -3.17 6.12 -0.03
N GLU A 197 -3.43 5.09 0.79
CA GLU A 197 -4.64 4.99 1.63
C GLU A 197 -4.79 6.21 2.53
N PHE A 198 -3.74 6.54 3.28
CA PHE A 198 -3.69 7.72 4.13
C PHE A 198 -3.92 9.01 3.33
N ARG A 199 -3.19 9.23 2.24
CA ARG A 199 -3.34 10.45 1.41
C ARG A 199 -4.75 10.60 0.85
N TYR A 200 -5.36 9.51 0.39
CA TYR A 200 -6.71 9.57 -0.16
C TYR A 200 -7.74 9.89 0.91
N ASN A 201 -7.64 9.28 2.09
CA ASN A 201 -8.57 9.52 3.20
C ASN A 201 -8.46 10.93 3.76
N TYR A 202 -7.28 11.55 3.69
CA TYR A 202 -7.00 12.91 4.16
C TYR A 202 -6.89 13.95 3.03
N ARG A 203 -7.41 13.65 1.83
CA ARG A 203 -7.26 14.47 0.62
C ARG A 203 -7.88 15.88 0.70
N HIS A 204 -8.80 16.08 1.64
CA HIS A 204 -9.46 17.36 1.88
C HIS A 204 -8.93 18.08 3.13
N GLU A 205 -7.85 17.57 3.72
CA GLU A 205 -7.20 18.13 4.90
C GLU A 205 -5.77 18.59 4.59
N GLU A 206 -5.23 19.47 5.44
CA GLU A 206 -3.82 19.86 5.38
C GLU A 206 -2.92 18.71 5.83
N LEU A 207 -2.44 17.91 4.88
CA LEU A 207 -1.73 16.65 5.13
C LEU A 207 -0.50 16.82 6.03
N TYR A 208 0.19 17.96 5.94
CA TYR A 208 1.31 18.28 6.84
C TYR A 208 0.87 18.31 8.31
N THR A 209 -0.26 18.96 8.60
CA THR A 209 -0.82 19.06 9.94
C THR A 209 -1.29 17.71 10.45
N VAL A 210 -1.96 16.92 9.59
CA VAL A 210 -2.38 15.54 9.92
C VAL A 210 -1.16 14.69 10.25
N LEU A 211 -0.09 14.75 9.44
CA LEU A 211 1.15 14.02 9.69
C LEU A 211 1.85 14.43 10.98
N LEU A 212 1.88 15.73 11.30
CA LEU A 212 2.43 16.20 12.57
C LEU A 212 1.68 15.62 13.76
N ASN A 213 0.34 15.58 13.71
CA ASN A 213 -0.47 15.00 14.77
C ASN A 213 -0.30 13.49 14.86
N LEU A 214 -0.27 12.79 13.72
CA LEU A 214 0.02 11.36 13.65
C LEU A 214 1.34 11.02 14.33
N LEU A 215 2.40 11.79 14.06
CA LEU A 215 3.73 11.53 14.61
C LEU A 215 3.88 11.90 16.10
N LYS A 216 2.94 12.66 16.69
CA LYS A 216 2.86 12.82 18.15
C LYS A 216 2.37 11.54 18.82
N THR A 217 1.40 10.85 18.20
CA THR A 217 0.84 9.59 18.69
C THR A 217 1.72 8.39 18.34
N PHE A 218 2.33 8.39 17.15
CA PHE A 218 3.19 7.33 16.61
C PHE A 218 4.61 7.88 16.34
N PRO A 219 5.44 8.06 17.38
CA PRO A 219 6.73 8.72 17.25
C PRO A 219 7.73 7.92 16.39
N LEU A 220 8.65 8.64 15.76
CA LEU A 220 9.74 8.04 14.98
C LEU A 220 10.83 7.51 15.92
N ASN A 221 11.09 6.21 15.86
CA ASN A 221 12.25 5.62 16.53
C ASN A 221 13.51 5.95 15.71
N LEU A 222 14.24 6.97 16.16
CA LEU A 222 15.53 7.39 15.62
C LEU A 222 16.66 6.74 16.45
N SER A 223 16.72 5.40 16.46
CA SER A 223 17.95 4.68 16.79
C SER A 223 18.92 4.73 15.61
#